data_AF-A0A2W0BA73-F1
#
_entry.id   AF-A0A2W0BA73-F1
#
_cell.length_a   1.000
_cell.length_b   1.000
_cell.length_c   1.000
_cell.angle_alpha   90.00
_cell.angle_beta   90.00
_cell.angle_gamma   90.00
#
_symmetry.space_group_name_H-M   'P 1'
#
loop_
_entity.id
_entity.type
_entity.pdbx_description
1 polymer ?
#
loop_
_entity_poly.entity_id
_entity_poly.type
_entity_poly.pdbx_seq_one_letter_code
_entity_poly.pdbx_strand_id
1 'polypeptide(L)'
;EKVWPGIFVEESNLARHIFNLRQVLGDSPDGRKYIETVPRRGYRFIAPVQENGEPPAPPQSAPVLSAQPQAAVHLGHKRSLWFWPLALLVLAVTAIPAVRHFWPARNPSPRRVMLAVLPFENLSGDAHEDYFADGLTEEMIAQLGQWQPANLGV
;
A
#
# COMPACT_ATOMS: atom_id res chain seq x y z
N GLU A 1 23.83 8.00 -0.99
CA GLU A 1 23.83 8.49 -2.40
C GLU A 1 23.97 7.43 -3.47
N LYS A 2 24.46 6.21 -3.22
CA LYS A 2 24.75 5.21 -4.28
C LYS A 2 23.56 4.78 -5.15
N VAL A 3 22.32 4.94 -4.68
CA VAL A 3 21.10 4.44 -5.36
C VAL A 3 20.23 5.56 -5.94
N TRP A 4 20.37 6.80 -5.43
CA TRP A 4 19.62 7.97 -5.89
C TRP A 4 20.53 9.19 -5.99
N PRO A 5 21.43 9.25 -7.00
CA PRO A 5 22.24 10.43 -7.23
C PRO A 5 21.34 11.59 -7.67
N GLY A 6 21.44 12.74 -6.99
CA GLY A 6 20.75 13.98 -7.36
C GLY A 6 19.24 14.05 -7.10
N ILE A 7 18.64 13.06 -6.43
CA ILE A 7 17.22 13.06 -6.08
C ILE A 7 17.05 13.21 -4.56
N PHE A 8 16.36 14.28 -4.15
CA PHE A 8 15.98 14.48 -2.75
C PHE A 8 14.80 13.56 -2.41
N VAL A 9 15.05 12.56 -1.59
CA VAL A 9 14.00 11.65 -1.08
C VAL A 9 13.58 12.14 0.29
N GLU A 10 12.29 12.46 0.44
CA GLU A 10 11.73 12.86 1.73
C GLU A 10 11.64 11.68 2.71
N GLU A 11 12.02 11.89 3.97
CA GLU A 11 12.04 10.87 5.03
C GLU A 11 10.66 10.23 5.24
N SER A 12 9.60 11.04 5.14
CA SER A 12 8.21 10.59 5.23
C SER A 12 7.86 9.57 4.14
N ASN A 13 8.42 9.76 2.94
CA ASN A 13 8.21 8.89 1.81
C ASN A 13 9.03 7.61 1.93
N LEU A 14 10.28 7.70 2.42
CA LEU A 14 11.12 6.53 2.69
C LEU A 14 10.48 5.59 3.72
N ALA A 15 9.98 6.13 4.83
CA ALA A 15 9.31 5.35 5.86
C ALA A 15 8.09 4.59 5.32
N ARG A 16 7.30 5.23 4.44
CA ARG A 16 6.14 4.60 3.79
C ARG A 16 6.52 3.49 2.83
N HIS A 17 7.57 3.68 2.04
CA HIS A 17 8.07 2.65 1.13
C HIS A 17 8.63 1.44 1.88
N ILE A 18 9.37 1.67 2.97
CA ILE A 18 9.85 0.58 3.84
C ILE A 18 8.69 -0.17 4.49
N PHE A 19 7.65 0.54 4.95
CA PHE A 19 6.46 -0.09 5.50
C PHE A 19 5.78 -1.03 4.47
N ASN A 20 5.56 -0.55 3.24
CA ASN A 20 4.99 -1.36 2.17
C ASN A 20 5.87 -2.57 1.84
N LEU A 21 7.19 -2.39 1.80
CA LEU A 21 8.13 -3.47 1.52
C LEU A 21 8.09 -4.55 2.61
N ARG A 22 7.97 -4.17 3.89
CA ARG A 22 7.77 -5.13 4.99
C ARG A 22 6.48 -5.93 4.86
N GLN A 23 5.38 -5.29 4.44
CA GLN A 23 4.10 -5.98 4.21
C GLN A 23 4.24 -7.03 3.10
N VAL A 24 4.87 -6.68 1.98
CA VAL A 24 5.05 -7.57 0.82
C VAL A 24 6.01 -8.71 1.13
N LEU A 25 7.10 -8.43 1.85
CA LEU A 25 8.07 -9.45 2.25
C LEU A 25 7.52 -10.39 3.34
N GLY A 26 6.37 -10.07 3.95
CA GLY A 26 5.80 -10.84 5.05
C GLY A 26 6.67 -10.72 6.31
N ASP A 27 7.26 -9.55 6.52
CA ASP A 27 7.90 -9.18 7.78
C ASP A 27 6.83 -9.09 8.87
N SER A 28 7.09 -9.68 10.04
CA SER A 28 6.23 -9.51 11.22
C SER A 28 6.15 -8.02 11.63
N PRO A 29 5.15 -7.60 12.43
CA PRO A 29 5.03 -6.19 12.86
C PRO A 29 6.29 -5.61 13.52
N ASP A 30 7.17 -6.46 14.06
CA ASP A 30 8.48 -6.08 14.59
C ASP A 30 9.57 -5.79 13.54
N GLY A 31 9.34 -6.12 12.25
CA GLY A 31 10.27 -5.88 11.15
C GLY A 31 11.59 -6.65 11.23
N ARG A 32 11.62 -7.86 11.82
CA ARG A 32 12.89 -8.57 12.13
C ARG A 32 13.21 -9.78 11.24
N LYS A 33 12.47 -10.03 10.16
CA LYS A 33 12.71 -11.19 9.27
C LYS A 33 13.47 -10.80 8.01
N TYR A 34 13.22 -9.61 7.46
CA TYR A 34 13.88 -9.15 6.23
C TYR A 34 14.48 -7.74 6.35
N ILE A 35 13.80 -6.78 6.99
CA ILE A 35 14.26 -5.38 7.05
C ILE A 35 14.28 -4.83 8.48
N GLU A 36 15.46 -4.76 9.07
CA GLU A 36 15.70 -4.23 10.42
C GLU A 36 15.82 -2.69 10.46
N THR A 37 15.21 -2.06 11.46
CA THR A 37 15.43 -0.61 11.73
C THR A 37 16.63 -0.45 12.67
N VAL A 38 17.65 0.27 12.24
CA VAL A 38 18.81 0.64 13.05
C VAL A 38 18.63 2.08 13.55
N PRO A 39 18.47 2.30 14.87
CA PRO A 39 18.30 3.63 15.43
C PRO A 39 19.41 4.58 14.97
N ARG A 40 19.05 5.79 14.56
CA ARG A 40 19.98 6.86 14.12
C ARG A 40 20.83 6.51 12.88
N ARG A 41 20.56 5.39 12.20
CA ARG A 41 21.27 4.97 10.97
C ARG A 41 20.35 4.66 9.79
N GLY A 42 19.11 4.24 10.03
CA GLY A 42 18.14 3.94 8.98
C GLY A 42 17.79 2.46 8.93
N TYR A 43 17.72 1.86 7.73
CA TYR A 43 17.20 0.51 7.52
C TYR A 43 18.28 -0.44 6.97
N ARG A 44 18.23 -1.71 7.38
CA ARG A 44 19.15 -2.76 6.95
C ARG A 44 18.39 -4.00 6.48
N PHE A 45 18.71 -4.49 5.29
CA PHE A 45 18.23 -5.79 4.82
C PHE A 45 19.09 -6.91 5.42
N ILE A 46 18.45 -7.93 6.01
CA ILE A 46 19.12 -8.99 6.79
C ILE A 46 18.87 -10.41 6.25
N ALA A 47 18.11 -10.55 5.16
CA ALA A 47 17.83 -11.87 4.59
C ALA A 47 18.95 -12.33 3.64
N PRO A 48 19.15 -13.65 3.46
CA PRO A 48 20.16 -14.17 2.55
C PRO A 48 19.86 -13.73 1.12
N VAL A 49 20.79 -13.00 0.52
CA VAL A 49 20.72 -12.55 -0.88
C VAL A 49 21.42 -13.59 -1.75
N GLN A 50 20.72 -14.13 -2.74
CA GLN A 50 21.35 -14.88 -3.83
C GLN A 50 21.50 -13.93 -5.01
N GLU A 51 22.73 -13.74 -5.43
CA GLU A 51 23.03 -12.98 -6.64
C GLU A 51 22.76 -13.90 -7.83
N ASN A 52 21.65 -13.67 -8.53
CA ASN A 52 21.30 -14.43 -9.75
C ASN A 52 22.13 -13.93 -10.95
N GLY A 53 23.43 -13.73 -10.73
CA GLY A 53 24.41 -13.48 -11.78
C GLY A 53 25.02 -14.80 -12.18
N GLU A 54 24.76 -15.23 -13.43
CA GLU A 54 25.62 -16.18 -14.13
C GLU A 54 27.08 -15.72 -13.93
N PRO A 55 27.94 -16.48 -13.23
CA PRO A 55 29.33 -16.10 -13.08
C PRO A 55 29.98 -16.13 -14.47
N PRO A 56 30.68 -15.07 -14.93
CA PRO A 56 31.59 -15.25 -16.05
C PRO A 56 32.64 -16.27 -15.61
N ALA A 57 32.67 -17.40 -16.32
CA ALA A 57 33.62 -18.47 -16.08
C ALA A 57 35.04 -17.90 -15.96
N PRO A 58 35.76 -18.11 -14.85
CA PRO A 58 37.19 -17.85 -14.83
C PRO A 58 37.89 -18.85 -15.77
N PRO A 59 38.89 -18.43 -16.56
CA PRO A 59 39.68 -19.35 -17.36
C PRO A 59 40.37 -20.37 -16.45
N GLN A 60 40.15 -21.63 -16.78
CA GLN A 60 40.79 -22.80 -16.17
C GLN A 60 42.31 -22.62 -16.21
N SER A 61 42.93 -22.54 -15.04
CA SER A 61 44.36 -22.79 -14.86
C SER A 61 44.51 -23.74 -13.68
N ALA A 62 44.65 -25.02 -13.99
CA ALA A 62 45.17 -26.06 -13.09
C ALA A 62 46.47 -26.60 -13.72
N PRO A 63 47.35 -27.34 -13.00
CA PRO A 63 47.30 -27.85 -11.61
C PRO A 63 48.54 -27.36 -10.79
N VAL A 64 48.84 -27.68 -9.53
CA VAL A 64 48.98 -29.00 -8.88
C VAL A 64 49.13 -28.88 -7.35
N LEU A 65 48.53 -29.86 -6.66
CA LEU A 65 49.01 -30.57 -5.45
C LEU A 65 49.06 -29.84 -4.08
N SER A 66 48.00 -30.01 -3.30
CA SER A 66 48.10 -30.28 -1.86
C SER A 66 46.91 -31.13 -1.42
N ALA A 67 47.21 -32.33 -0.93
CA ALA A 67 46.27 -33.36 -0.57
C ALA A 67 45.37 -32.97 0.61
N GLN A 68 44.15 -33.49 0.55
CA GLN A 68 43.02 -33.23 1.43
C GLN A 68 42.95 -34.29 2.56
N PRO A 69 42.46 -33.93 3.75
CA PRO A 69 41.38 -34.73 4.34
C PRO A 69 40.11 -33.88 4.52
N GLN A 70 39.05 -34.26 3.83
CA GLN A 70 37.69 -33.76 3.99
C GLN A 70 37.13 -34.25 5.33
N ALA A 71 37.07 -33.37 6.32
CA ALA A 71 36.09 -33.48 7.39
C ALA A 71 34.79 -32.84 6.87
N ALA A 72 34.06 -33.61 6.06
CA ALA A 72 32.72 -33.26 5.63
C ALA A 72 31.76 -33.37 6.82
N VAL A 73 31.28 -32.25 7.34
CA VAL A 73 30.00 -32.21 8.06
C VAL A 73 28.99 -31.54 7.13
N HIS A 74 28.53 -32.28 6.12
CA HIS A 74 27.33 -31.93 5.39
C HIS A 74 26.13 -32.12 6.34
N LEU A 75 25.79 -31.08 7.10
CA LEU A 75 24.56 -31.07 7.87
C LEU A 75 23.37 -30.89 6.91
N GLY A 76 22.81 -32.03 6.48
CA GLY A 76 21.39 -32.21 6.19
C GLY A 76 20.81 -31.44 5.00
N HIS A 77 21.07 -31.94 3.79
CA HIS A 77 20.21 -31.63 2.65
C HIS A 77 18.88 -32.41 2.73
N LYS A 78 17.78 -31.65 2.69
CA LYS A 78 16.52 -31.96 1.96
C LYS A 78 15.72 -33.20 2.38
N ARG A 79 14.95 -33.13 3.48
CA ARG A 79 13.74 -33.96 3.67
C ARG A 79 12.65 -33.29 4.52
N SER A 80 12.11 -32.15 4.08
CA SER A 80 10.74 -31.72 4.47
C SER A 80 10.26 -30.49 3.67
N LEU A 81 10.53 -30.45 2.36
CA LEU A 81 10.11 -29.33 1.50
C LEU A 81 8.97 -29.70 0.53
N TRP A 82 8.46 -30.94 0.57
CA TRP A 82 7.33 -31.34 -0.28
C TRP A 82 5.98 -30.92 0.31
N PHE A 83 5.81 -30.90 1.64
CA PHE A 83 4.51 -30.63 2.26
C PHE A 83 4.21 -29.14 2.50
N TRP A 84 5.20 -28.25 2.34
CA TRP A 84 5.00 -26.82 2.54
C TRP A 84 4.04 -26.12 1.57
N PRO A 85 3.97 -26.45 0.26
CA PRO A 85 2.97 -25.85 -0.61
C PRO A 85 1.54 -26.17 -0.18
N LEU A 86 1.28 -27.38 0.35
CA LEU A 86 -0.06 -27.77 0.80
C LEU A 86 -0.45 -27.06 2.10
N ALA A 87 0.49 -26.92 3.05
CA ALA A 87 0.25 -26.17 4.29
C ALA A 87 0.07 -24.66 4.02
N LEU A 88 0.83 -24.08 3.08
CA LEU A 88 0.66 -22.69 2.65
C LEU A 88 -0.68 -22.47 1.94
N LEU A 89 -1.14 -23.44 1.14
CA LEU A 89 -2.42 -23.35 0.44
C LEU A 89 -3.59 -23.41 1.43
N VAL A 90 -3.54 -24.29 2.43
CA VAL A 90 -4.54 -24.36 3.50
C VAL A 90 -4.54 -23.08 4.34
N LEU A 91 -3.36 -22.54 4.68
CA LEU A 91 -3.24 -21.27 5.39
C LEU A 91 -3.77 -20.10 4.55
N ALA A 92 -3.52 -20.06 3.24
CA ALA A 92 -4.02 -19.01 2.36
C ALA A 92 -5.54 -19.07 2.21
N VAL A 93 -6.12 -20.26 1.98
CA VAL A 93 -7.57 -20.45 1.84
C VAL A 93 -8.33 -20.08 3.12
N THR A 94 -7.72 -20.25 4.29
CA THR A 94 -8.32 -19.87 5.59
C THR A 94 -8.05 -18.43 5.99
N ALA A 95 -6.88 -17.88 5.68
CA ALA A 95 -6.51 -16.52 6.05
C ALA A 95 -7.20 -15.45 5.17
N ILE A 96 -7.43 -15.73 3.88
CA ILE A 96 -8.07 -14.78 2.95
C ILE A 96 -9.50 -14.36 3.38
N PRO A 97 -10.41 -15.29 3.73
CA PRO A 97 -11.75 -14.90 4.20
C PRO A 97 -11.71 -14.24 5.58
N ALA A 98 -10.81 -14.67 6.48
CA ALA A 98 -10.63 -14.03 7.79
C ALA A 98 -10.17 -12.58 7.65
N VAL A 99 -9.23 -12.30 6.73
CA VAL A 99 -8.76 -10.97 6.37
C VAL A 99 -9.88 -10.11 5.77
N ARG A 100 -10.73 -10.65 4.90
CA ARG A 100 -11.88 -9.91 4.36
C ARG A 100 -13.00 -9.68 5.38
N HIS A 101 -13.15 -10.55 6.36
CA HIS A 101 -14.14 -10.42 7.43
C HIS A 101 -13.68 -9.46 8.54
N PHE A 102 -12.37 -9.44 8.84
CA PHE A 102 -11.78 -8.58 9.87
C PHE A 102 -11.26 -7.23 9.38
N TRP A 103 -11.13 -7.00 8.06
CA TRP A 103 -10.96 -5.64 7.56
C TRP A 103 -12.33 -4.98 7.45
N PRO A 104 -12.73 -4.09 8.38
CA PRO A 104 -13.88 -3.23 8.12
C PRO A 104 -13.57 -2.48 6.84
N ALA A 105 -14.49 -2.57 5.87
CA ALA A 105 -14.45 -1.70 4.71
C ALA A 105 -14.26 -0.28 5.26
N ARG A 106 -13.12 0.35 4.96
CA ARG A 106 -12.97 1.78 5.18
C ARG A 106 -14.00 2.42 4.25
N ASN A 107 -15.21 2.60 4.75
CA ASN A 107 -16.24 3.34 4.04
C ASN A 107 -15.62 4.70 3.73
N PRO A 108 -15.42 5.06 2.45
CA PRO A 108 -15.02 6.40 2.12
C PRO A 108 -16.05 7.33 2.74
N SER A 109 -15.59 8.30 3.53
CA SER A 109 -16.46 9.27 4.17
C SER A 109 -17.36 9.88 3.08
N PRO A 110 -18.69 9.90 3.24
CA PRO A 110 -19.57 10.47 2.23
C PRO A 110 -19.15 11.91 1.99
N ARG A 111 -18.72 12.21 0.76
CA ARG A 111 -18.27 13.54 0.37
C ARG A 111 -19.52 14.38 0.12
N ARG A 112 -19.84 15.27 1.06
CA ARG A 112 -20.97 16.20 0.95
C ARG A 112 -20.75 17.14 -0.24
N VAL A 113 -21.69 17.16 -1.17
CA VAL A 113 -21.71 18.05 -2.36
C VAL A 113 -22.43 19.34 -1.98
N MET A 114 -21.84 20.50 -2.29
CA MET A 114 -22.41 21.82 -1.99
C MET A 114 -22.93 22.45 -3.29
N LEU A 115 -24.17 22.96 -3.28
CA LEU A 115 -24.83 23.54 -4.44
C LEU A 115 -25.39 24.91 -4.09
N ALA A 116 -24.78 25.98 -4.60
CA ALA A 116 -25.32 27.32 -4.44
C ALA A 116 -26.48 27.55 -5.42
N VAL A 117 -27.61 28.03 -4.91
CA VAL A 117 -28.77 28.45 -5.73
C VAL A 117 -28.75 29.97 -5.78
N LEU A 118 -28.67 30.53 -6.99
CA LEU A 118 -28.77 31.97 -7.20
C LEU A 118 -30.25 32.36 -7.36
N PRO A 119 -30.62 33.61 -7.01
CA PRO A 119 -31.95 34.14 -7.26
C PRO A 119 -32.35 33.99 -8.72
N PHE A 120 -33.57 33.52 -8.95
CA PHE A 120 -34.12 33.47 -10.30
C PHE A 120 -34.40 34.88 -10.81
N GLU A 121 -34.07 35.11 -12.09
CA GLU A 121 -34.37 36.37 -12.76
C GLU A 121 -35.79 36.36 -13.31
N ASN A 122 -36.52 37.45 -13.09
CA ASN A 122 -37.81 37.68 -13.71
C ASN A 122 -37.61 38.15 -15.16
N LEU A 123 -38.09 37.36 -16.11
CA LEU A 123 -37.98 37.65 -17.55
C LEU A 123 -39.26 38.27 -18.15
N SER A 124 -40.36 38.35 -17.40
CA SER A 124 -41.62 38.91 -17.89
C SER A 124 -41.63 40.44 -17.94
N GLY A 125 -40.79 41.08 -17.11
CA GLY A 125 -40.70 42.53 -16.97
C GLY A 125 -41.80 43.15 -16.09
N ASP A 126 -42.69 42.33 -15.51
CA ASP A 126 -43.66 42.78 -14.50
C ASP A 126 -43.05 42.73 -13.10
N ALA A 127 -42.92 43.89 -12.45
CA ALA A 127 -42.34 44.01 -11.11
C ALA A 127 -43.12 43.23 -10.03
N HIS A 128 -44.39 42.88 -10.26
CA HIS A 128 -45.14 42.04 -9.32
C HIS A 128 -44.64 40.59 -9.28
N GLU A 129 -43.99 40.09 -10.34
CA GLU A 129 -43.47 38.73 -10.41
C GLU A 129 -42.08 38.57 -9.78
N ASP A 130 -41.40 39.67 -9.42
CA ASP A 130 -40.10 39.61 -8.73
C ASP A 130 -40.20 38.87 -7.39
N TYR A 131 -41.29 39.10 -6.66
CA TYR A 131 -41.57 38.39 -5.41
C TYR A 131 -41.82 36.89 -5.63
N PHE A 132 -42.40 36.52 -6.78
CA PHE A 132 -42.60 35.12 -7.13
C PHE A 132 -41.26 34.44 -7.46
N ALA A 133 -40.37 35.09 -8.20
CA ALA A 133 -39.04 34.57 -8.50
C ALA A 133 -38.18 34.38 -7.24
N ASP A 134 -38.26 35.32 -6.30
CA ASP A 134 -37.60 35.22 -5.00
C ASP A 134 -38.18 34.06 -4.16
N GLY A 135 -39.51 33.96 -4.08
CA GLY A 135 -40.18 32.85 -3.42
C GLY A 135 -39.84 31.48 -4.02
N LEU A 136 -39.70 31.39 -5.35
CA LEU A 136 -39.26 30.16 -6.03
C LEU A 136 -37.82 29.79 -5.65
N THR A 137 -36.95 30.80 -5.48
CA THR A 137 -35.55 30.61 -5.07
C THR A 137 -35.47 30.03 -3.66
N GLU A 138 -36.17 30.66 -2.71
CA GLU A 138 -36.22 30.20 -1.31
C GLU A 138 -36.80 28.79 -1.18
N GLU A 139 -37.89 28.49 -1.92
CA GLU A 139 -38.48 27.16 -1.93
C GLU A 139 -37.53 26.10 -2.52
N MET A 140 -36.80 26.44 -3.59
CA MET A 140 -35.81 25.53 -4.18
C MET A 140 -34.65 25.27 -3.21
N ILE A 141 -34.17 26.29 -2.52
CA ILE A 141 -33.14 26.16 -1.47
C ILE A 141 -33.62 25.21 -0.36
N ALA A 142 -34.85 25.42 0.13
CA ALA A 142 -35.44 24.60 1.17
C ALA A 142 -35.60 23.13 0.74
N GLN A 143 -36.14 22.88 -0.46
CA GLN A 143 -36.34 21.52 -0.99
C GLN A 143 -35.02 20.77 -1.19
N LEU A 144 -34.02 21.41 -1.79
CA LEU A 144 -32.71 20.82 -2.02
C LEU A 144 -31.98 20.53 -0.70
N GLY A 145 -32.12 21.40 0.30
CA GLY A 145 -31.59 21.17 1.65
C GLY A 145 -32.17 19.92 2.33
N GLN A 146 -33.42 19.56 2.05
CA GLN A 146 -34.09 18.41 2.66
C GLN A 146 -33.89 17.09 1.91
N TRP A 147 -33.59 17.10 0.61
CA TRP A 147 -33.61 15.88 -0.21
C TRP A 147 -32.59 14.82 0.22
N GLN A 148 -31.34 15.23 0.54
CA GLN A 148 -30.28 14.32 1.01
C GLN A 148 -29.30 15.03 1.96
N PRO A 149 -29.71 15.37 3.19
CA PRO A 149 -28.93 16.23 4.09
C PRO A 149 -27.55 15.66 4.47
N ALA A 150 -27.38 14.34 4.40
CA ALA A 150 -26.11 13.66 4.66
C ALA A 150 -25.09 13.83 3.51
N ASN A 151 -25.56 13.99 2.27
CA ASN A 151 -24.72 13.97 1.06
C ASN A 151 -24.76 15.29 0.28
N LEU A 152 -25.76 16.14 0.52
CA LEU A 152 -25.97 17.41 -0.15
C LEU A 152 -26.03 18.55 0.88
N GLY A 153 -25.47 19.69 0.53
CA GLY A 153 -25.66 20.96 1.19
C GLY A 153 -25.99 22.02 0.14
N VAL A 154 -26.74 23.03 0.56
CA VAL A 154 -27.09 24.22 -0.24
C VAL A 154 -26.58 25.43 0.50
#